data_AF-A0A5M3N1R4-F1
#
_entry.id   AF-A0A5M3N1R4-F1
#
_cell.length_a   1.000
_cell.length_b   1.000
_cell.length_c   1.000
_cell.angle_alpha   90.00
_cell.angle_beta   90.00
_cell.angle_gamma   90.00
#
_symmetry.space_group_name_H-M   'P 1'
#
loop_
_entity.id
_entity.type
_entity.pdbx_description
1 polymer ?
#
loop_
_entity_poly.entity_id
_entity_poly.type
_entity_poly.pdbx_seq_one_letter_code
_entity_poly.pdbx_strand_id
1 'polypeptide(L)'
;MFNNLRDEQLALGLDLWAPFDNEEEWQLARWLVTNVGKTAIEEFLKLPIRVDALPHGADWRLKNIDVTGNVAGKDDKPIKEQLELWL
;
A
#
# COMPACT_ATOMS: atom_id res chain seq x y z
N MET A 1 20.94 4.29 -10.05
CA MET A 1 20.60 5.72 -9.99
C MET A 1 20.19 6.12 -8.58
N PHE A 2 19.03 5.68 -8.07
CA PHE A 2 18.60 6.00 -6.69
C PHE A 2 19.41 5.31 -5.58
N ASN A 3 19.82 4.04 -5.76
CA ASN A 3 20.66 3.34 -4.76
C ASN A 3 22.04 4.01 -4.60
N ASN A 4 22.69 4.38 -5.72
CA ASN A 4 23.99 5.06 -5.68
C ASN A 4 23.92 6.41 -4.95
N LEU A 5 22.83 7.16 -5.14
CA LEU A 5 22.57 8.42 -4.42
C LEU A 5 22.47 8.19 -2.90
N ARG A 6 21.79 7.12 -2.49
CA ARG A 6 21.66 6.73 -1.09
C ARG A 6 23.02 6.36 -0.47
N ASP A 7 23.82 5.61 -1.20
CA ASP A 7 25.16 5.20 -0.75
C ASP A 7 26.10 6.42 -0.60
N GLU A 8 26.01 7.39 -1.51
CA GLU A 8 26.73 8.66 -1.43
C GLU A 8 26.26 9.52 -0.24
N GLN A 9 24.94 9.61 0.00
CA GLN A 9 24.40 10.33 1.16
C GLN A 9 24.88 9.73 2.49
N LEU A 10 24.90 8.40 2.58
CA LEU A 10 25.41 7.69 3.75
C LEU A 10 26.92 7.96 3.95
N ALA A 11 27.71 7.96 2.87
CA ALA A 11 29.13 8.26 2.92
C ALA A 11 29.41 9.72 3.34
N LEU A 12 28.50 10.65 3.03
CA LEU A 12 28.55 12.05 3.43
C LEU A 12 27.96 12.32 4.82
N GLY A 13 27.44 11.30 5.51
CA GLY A 13 26.78 11.44 6.81
C GLY A 13 25.49 12.26 6.77
N LEU A 14 24.87 12.38 5.59
CA LEU A 14 23.59 13.04 5.41
C LEU A 14 22.45 12.09 5.78
N ASP A 15 21.27 12.67 5.99
CA ASP A 15 20.07 11.86 6.18
C ASP A 15 19.88 10.91 4.99
N LEU A 16 19.55 9.65 5.31
CA LEU A 16 19.47 8.55 4.36
C LEU A 16 18.39 8.76 3.30
N TRP A 17 17.37 9.54 3.64
CA TRP A 17 16.22 9.81 2.79
C TRP A 17 16.20 11.23 2.25
N ALA A 18 17.10 12.13 2.70
CA ALA A 18 17.21 13.47 2.13
C ALA A 18 17.29 13.44 0.59
N PRO A 19 16.67 14.39 -0.13
CA PRO A 19 15.89 15.52 0.38
C PRO A 19 14.45 15.17 0.80
N PHE A 20 14.06 13.89 0.78
CA PHE A 20 12.71 13.43 1.12
C PHE A 20 12.55 13.28 2.64
N ASP A 21 11.31 13.39 3.13
CA ASP A 21 11.00 13.36 4.55
C ASP A 21 11.12 11.94 5.15
N ASN A 22 10.88 10.90 4.34
CA ASN A 22 10.89 9.51 4.78
C ASN A 22 11.14 8.51 3.63
N GLU A 23 11.24 7.22 3.98
CA GLU A 23 11.43 6.13 3.03
C GLU A 23 10.27 6.02 2.03
N GLU A 24 9.02 6.23 2.45
CA GLU A 24 7.84 6.08 1.59
C GLU A 24 7.83 7.12 0.47
N GLU A 25 8.11 8.38 0.81
CA GLU A 25 8.23 9.46 -0.17
C GLU A 25 9.39 9.21 -1.16
N TRP A 26 10.52 8.70 -0.66
CA TRP A 26 11.64 8.29 -1.51
C TRP A 26 11.28 7.16 -2.48
N GLN A 27 10.57 6.13 -2.00
CA GLN A 27 10.12 5.02 -2.85
C GLN A 27 9.10 5.49 -3.90
N LEU A 28 8.19 6.41 -3.54
CA LEU A 28 7.25 7.01 -4.48
C LEU A 28 7.97 7.78 -5.59
N ALA A 29 8.93 8.63 -5.23
CA ALA A 29 9.73 9.38 -6.20
C ALA A 29 10.49 8.45 -7.16
N ARG A 30 11.10 7.38 -6.62
CA ARG A 30 11.76 6.35 -7.42
C ARG A 30 10.79 5.65 -8.37
N TRP A 31 9.59 5.29 -7.88
CA TRP A 31 8.58 4.60 -8.69
C TRP A 31 8.06 5.49 -9.82
N LEU A 32 7.76 6.76 -9.53
CA LEU A 32 7.31 7.75 -10.52
C LEU A 32 8.30 7.89 -11.67
N VAL A 33 9.59 8.13 -11.36
CA VAL A 33 10.64 8.29 -12.37
C VAL A 33 10.85 7.02 -13.21
N THR A 34 10.59 5.84 -12.62
CA THR A 34 10.79 4.56 -13.31
C THR A 34 9.59 4.18 -14.19
N ASN A 35 8.37 4.52 -13.80
CA ASN A 35 7.15 3.97 -14.40
C ASN A 35 6.24 5.01 -15.08
N VAL A 36 6.44 6.31 -14.84
CA VAL A 36 5.53 7.36 -15.29
C VAL A 36 6.24 8.32 -16.24
N GLY A 37 5.52 8.79 -17.26
CA GLY A 37 6.05 9.80 -18.20
C GLY A 37 6.20 11.18 -17.54
N LYS A 38 7.19 11.95 -18.00
CA LYS A 38 7.53 13.29 -17.45
C LYS A 38 6.31 14.21 -17.27
N THR A 39 5.42 14.30 -18.27
CA THR A 39 4.24 15.17 -18.22
C THR A 39 3.29 14.78 -17.08
N ALA A 40 3.04 13.49 -16.89
CA ALA A 40 2.17 13.00 -15.84
C ALA A 40 2.80 13.16 -14.44
N ILE A 41 4.13 13.03 -14.32
CA ILE A 41 4.86 13.35 -13.09
C ILE A 41 4.70 14.83 -12.75
N GLU A 42 4.87 15.74 -13.72
CA GLU A 42 4.72 17.18 -13.50
C GLU A 42 3.30 17.57 -13.11
N GLU A 43 2.27 16.93 -13.68
CA GLU A 43 0.88 17.11 -13.27
C GLU A 43 0.63 16.59 -11.86
N PHE A 44 1.13 15.39 -11.54
CA PHE A 44 1.04 14.81 -10.20
C PHE A 44 1.66 15.70 -9.13
N LEU A 45 2.87 16.22 -9.36
CA LEU A 45 3.58 17.08 -8.40
C LEU A 45 2.93 18.46 -8.20
N LYS A 46 2.05 18.90 -9.09
CA LYS A 46 1.28 20.15 -8.93
C LYS A 46 0.04 19.99 -8.07
N LEU A 47 -0.38 18.76 -7.80
CA LEU A 47 -1.55 18.50 -6.97
C LEU A 47 -1.22 18.87 -5.51
N PRO A 48 -2.15 19.51 -4.77
CA PRO A 48 -1.98 19.80 -3.35
C PRO A 48 -2.26 18.54 -2.51
N ILE A 49 -1.51 17.47 -2.77
CA ILE A 49 -1.64 16.17 -2.11
C ILE A 49 -0.59 16.05 -1.01
N ARG A 50 -1.04 15.72 0.20
CA ARG A 50 -0.18 15.12 1.22
C ARG A 50 -0.14 13.62 0.94
N VAL A 51 1.06 13.07 0.71
CA VAL A 51 1.24 11.63 0.46
C VAL A 51 0.63 10.82 1.61
N ASP A 52 0.84 11.23 2.86
CA ASP A 52 0.25 10.61 4.06
C ASP A 52 -1.29 10.68 4.13
N ALA A 53 -1.90 11.59 3.37
CA ALA A 53 -3.35 11.79 3.30
C ALA A 53 -3.98 11.10 2.09
N LEU A 54 -3.18 10.45 1.23
CA LEU A 54 -3.73 9.62 0.17
C LEU A 54 -4.50 8.47 0.82
N PRO A 55 -5.64 8.06 0.24
CA PRO A 55 -6.28 6.84 0.66
C PRO A 55 -5.29 5.70 0.40
N HIS A 56 -4.66 5.22 1.47
CA HIS A 56 -4.02 3.92 1.49
C HIS A 56 -5.02 2.96 0.86
N GLY A 57 -4.58 2.17 -0.13
CA GLY A 57 -5.47 1.22 -0.81
C GLY A 57 -6.29 0.46 0.23
N ALA A 58 -7.59 0.32 0.00
CA ALA A 58 -8.58 -0.03 1.02
C ALA A 58 -8.00 -0.96 2.09
N ASP A 59 -7.99 -0.51 3.36
CA ASP A 59 -7.59 -1.36 4.48
C ASP A 59 -8.36 -2.66 4.38
N TRP A 60 -7.65 -3.77 4.20
CA TRP A 60 -8.28 -5.08 4.07
C TRP A 60 -9.04 -5.36 5.36
N ARG A 61 -10.36 -5.41 5.30
CA ARG A 61 -11.18 -5.68 6.48
C ARG A 61 -11.56 -7.14 6.51
N LEU A 62 -10.94 -7.88 7.42
CA LEU A 62 -11.35 -9.24 7.75
C LEU A 62 -12.70 -9.21 8.47
N LYS A 63 -13.69 -9.91 7.93
CA LYS A 63 -15.00 -10.13 8.55
C LYS A 63 -15.28 -11.62 8.60
N ASN A 64 -15.37 -12.17 9.80
CA ASN A 64 -15.81 -13.55 10.01
C ASN A 64 -17.33 -13.62 9.85
N ILE A 65 -17.81 -14.51 8.98
CA ILE A 65 -19.23 -14.75 8.75
C ILE A 65 -19.57 -16.22 8.99
N ASP A 66 -20.70 -16.47 9.64
CA ASP A 66 -21.29 -17.80 9.74
C ASP A 66 -22.23 -18.01 8.54
N VAL A 67 -21.86 -18.88 7.61
CA VAL A 67 -22.72 -19.28 6.49
C VAL A 67 -23.46 -20.55 6.87
N THR A 68 -24.79 -20.51 6.76
CA THR A 68 -25.63 -21.69 6.94
C THR A 68 -25.89 -22.31 5.56
N GLY A 69 -25.33 -23.50 5.33
CA GLY A 69 -25.52 -24.23 4.09
C GLY A 69 -26.92 -24.87 3.99
N ASN A 70 -27.26 -25.36 2.80
CA ASN A 70 -28.49 -26.09 2.52
C ASN A 70 -28.40 -27.60 2.89
N VAL A 71 -27.28 -28.05 3.43
CA VAL A 71 -27.05 -29.45 3.83
C VAL A 71 -27.33 -29.62 5.33
N ALA A 72 -28.21 -30.55 5.67
CA ALA A 72 -28.46 -30.95 7.05
C ALA A 72 -27.41 -31.97 7.50
N GLY A 73 -26.85 -31.76 8.70
CA GLY A 73 -25.95 -32.70 9.34
C GLY A 73 -26.71 -33.91 9.93
N LYS A 74 -25.98 -34.82 10.59
CA LYS A 74 -26.53 -36.06 11.16
C LYS A 74 -27.67 -35.86 12.18
N ASP A 75 -27.82 -34.64 12.70
CA ASP A 75 -28.82 -34.27 13.72
C ASP A 75 -30.01 -33.51 13.12
N ASP A 76 -30.17 -33.55 11.79
CA ASP A 76 -31.18 -32.82 10.99
C ASP A 76 -31.11 -31.27 11.14
N LYS A 77 -29.99 -30.77 11.67
CA LYS A 77 -29.70 -29.33 11.78
C LYS A 77 -28.83 -28.88 10.62
N PRO A 78 -29.11 -27.70 10.02
CA PRO A 78 -28.30 -27.19 8.94
C PRO A 78 -26.89 -26.89 9.42
N ILE A 79 -25.90 -27.37 8.66
CA ILE A 79 -24.49 -27.21 8.99
C ILE A 79 -24.10 -25.74 8.79
N LYS A 80 -23.42 -25.18 9.79
CA LYS A 80 -22.86 -23.83 9.75
C LYS A 80 -21.35 -23.90 9.55
N GLU A 81 -20.84 -23.03 8.70
CA GLU A 81 -19.41 -22.87 8.43
C GLU A 81 -19.00 -21.43 8.69
N GLN A 82 -17.87 -21.24 9.39
CA GLN A 82 -17.27 -19.93 9.58
C GLN A 82 -16.30 -19.64 8.45
N LEU A 83 -16.52 -18.53 7.75
CA LEU A 83 -15.70 -18.08 6.64
C LEU A 83 -15.10 -16.71 6.91
N GLU A 84 -13.89 -16.51 6.42
CA GLU A 84 -13.19 -15.23 6.43
C GLU A 84 -13.48 -14.47 5.14
N LEU A 85 -14.21 -13.35 5.24
CA LEU A 85 -14.42 -12.44 4.13
C LEU A 85 -13.42 -11.28 4.22
N TRP A 86 -12.62 -11.11 3.18
CA TRP A 86 -11.70 -10.00 3.02
C TRP A 86 -12.34 -8.95 2.10
N LEU A 87 -12.60 -7.75 2.62
CA LEU A 87 -13.22 -6.61 1.92
C LEU A 87 -12.23 -5.45 1.73
#